data_AF-A0AAD5NR70-F1
#
_entry.id   AF-A0AAD5NR70-F1
#
_cell.length_a   1.000
_cell.length_b   1.000
_cell.length_c   1.000
_cell.angle_alpha   90.00
_cell.angle_beta   90.00
_cell.angle_gamma   90.00
#
_symmetry.space_group_name_H-M   'P 1'
#
loop_
_entity.id
_entity.type
_entity.pdbx_description
1 polymer ?
#
loop_
_entity_poly.entity_id
_entity_poly.type
_entity_poly.pdbx_seq_one_letter_code
_entity_poly.pdbx_strand_id
1 'polypeptide(L)'
;MAALARITKRAIATTSLSPAHVILRALSTSATATTSGTKTVTPSPDRVKWDYRGQRQIIPLGQWLPKVAVDAYVAPNVVLAGQVTVCDGASVWPGTVLRGDLNKITVGFCSNVQERCVIHAAWSSPTGLPAETSIERFVTIGAYSLLRSCTIEPECIIGQHSILMEGSLVETHSILEAGSVVPPGRRIPSGELWAGNPARFVRTLTHEETLEIPKLSVAINDLSKSYFSEFLPYSTVYLEVEKFKKSLGISV
;
A
#
# COMPACT_ATOMS: atom_id res chain seq x y z
N MET A 1 -33.24 -28.26 7.35
CA MET A 1 -34.33 -29.02 8.01
C MET A 1 -34.58 -30.27 7.19
N ALA A 2 -33.69 -31.27 7.27
CA ALA A 2 -33.69 -32.41 8.20
C ALA A 2 -34.64 -33.54 7.74
N ALA A 3 -34.06 -34.60 7.16
CA ALA A 3 -34.72 -35.88 6.92
C ALA A 3 -33.74 -37.01 7.28
N LEU A 4 -34.16 -37.84 8.25
CA LEU A 4 -34.17 -39.33 8.25
C LEU A 4 -32.93 -40.07 7.69
N ALA A 5 -32.31 -41.10 8.30
CA ALA A 5 -32.80 -42.09 9.27
C ALA A 5 -31.67 -43.05 9.74
N ARG A 6 -31.94 -43.70 10.89
CA ARG A 6 -31.68 -45.12 11.26
C ARG A 6 -30.25 -45.67 11.46
N ILE A 7 -29.94 -45.88 12.75
CA ILE A 7 -29.64 -47.15 13.45
C ILE A 7 -29.04 -48.29 12.61
N THR A 8 -27.89 -48.84 13.05
CA THR A 8 -27.72 -50.30 13.29
C THR A 8 -26.63 -50.61 14.31
N LYS A 9 -26.95 -51.54 15.22
CA LYS A 9 -26.05 -52.21 16.17
C LYS A 9 -25.22 -53.26 15.42
N ARG A 10 -23.93 -53.40 15.75
CA ARG A 10 -23.28 -54.73 15.91
C ARG A 10 -21.93 -54.61 16.57
N ALA A 11 -21.78 -55.31 17.68
CA ALA A 11 -20.51 -55.58 18.33
C ALA A 11 -20.08 -57.03 18.01
N ILE A 12 -18.76 -57.25 18.10
CA ILE A 12 -18.04 -58.49 18.42
C ILE A 12 -17.43 -59.29 17.25
N ALA A 13 -16.09 -59.25 17.27
CA ALA A 13 -15.09 -60.33 17.18
C ALA A 13 -14.41 -60.73 15.86
N THR A 14 -13.07 -60.67 15.98
CA THR A 14 -12.03 -61.66 15.66
C THR A 14 -11.38 -61.70 14.27
N THR A 15 -10.08 -61.31 14.30
CA THR A 15 -8.87 -61.97 13.74
C THR A 15 -8.89 -62.34 12.26
N SER A 16 -7.92 -61.97 11.43
CA SER A 16 -6.46 -62.14 11.58
C SER A 16 -5.75 -61.55 10.36
N LEU A 17 -4.48 -61.13 10.50
CA LEU A 17 -3.33 -61.51 9.65
C LEU A 17 -2.09 -60.66 10.01
N SER A 18 -0.94 -61.33 9.92
CA SER A 18 0.40 -61.10 10.50
C SER A 18 1.38 -60.27 9.62
N PRO A 19 2.73 -60.39 9.76
CA PRO A 19 3.61 -59.86 10.81
C PRO A 19 4.79 -59.04 10.24
N ALA A 20 5.28 -58.00 10.93
CA ALA A 20 6.69 -57.56 10.78
C ALA A 20 7.09 -56.62 11.92
N HIS A 21 8.27 -56.88 12.47
CA HIS A 21 8.91 -56.16 13.58
C HIS A 21 8.86 -54.63 13.49
N VAL A 22 8.38 -53.99 14.56
CA VAL A 22 8.80 -52.62 14.90
C VAL A 22 9.25 -52.59 16.35
N ILE A 23 10.57 -52.54 16.52
CA ILE A 23 11.25 -52.27 17.77
C ILE A 23 10.90 -50.82 18.17
N LEU A 24 10.05 -50.67 19.18
CA LEU A 24 9.65 -49.38 19.71
C LEU A 24 10.75 -48.87 20.66
N ARG A 25 11.62 -48.02 20.11
CA ARG A 25 12.69 -47.33 20.84
C ARG A 25 12.03 -46.29 21.76
N ALA A 26 12.10 -46.52 23.07
CA ALA A 26 11.69 -45.54 24.08
C ALA A 26 12.60 -44.30 23.99
N LEU A 27 12.08 -43.24 23.38
CA LEU A 27 12.65 -41.89 23.46
C LEU A 27 11.93 -41.16 24.58
N SER A 28 12.62 -41.05 25.72
CA SER A 28 12.29 -40.10 26.77
C SER A 28 12.48 -38.68 26.24
N THR A 29 11.41 -38.05 25.76
CA THR A 29 11.37 -36.59 25.63
C THR A 29 10.62 -36.05 26.84
N SER A 30 11.39 -35.58 27.82
CA SER A 30 10.89 -34.68 28.84
C SER A 30 10.29 -33.46 28.15
N ALA A 31 8.97 -33.42 28.02
CA ALA A 31 8.24 -32.22 27.67
C ALA A 31 8.38 -31.25 28.84
N THR A 32 9.49 -30.49 28.86
CA THR A 32 9.56 -29.25 29.62
C THR A 32 8.49 -28.36 29.02
N ALA A 33 7.36 -28.23 29.70
CA ALA A 33 6.42 -27.16 29.48
C ALA A 33 7.20 -25.85 29.67
N THR A 34 7.64 -25.27 28.56
CA THR A 34 8.11 -23.90 28.53
C THR A 34 6.89 -23.05 28.86
N THR A 35 6.77 -22.68 30.13
CA THR A 35 5.97 -21.54 30.55
C THR A 35 6.46 -20.37 29.71
N SER A 36 5.71 -20.00 28.66
CA SER A 36 5.96 -18.80 27.89
C SER A 36 5.74 -17.63 28.84
N GLY A 37 6.83 -17.21 29.51
CA GLY A 37 6.80 -16.10 30.44
C GLY A 37 6.15 -14.91 29.75
N THR A 38 5.10 -14.38 30.37
CA THR A 38 4.50 -13.12 30.00
C THR A 38 5.61 -12.06 30.03
N LYS A 39 6.11 -11.66 28.86
CA LYS A 39 7.10 -10.58 28.76
C LYS A 39 6.47 -9.34 29.38
N THR A 40 6.95 -8.94 30.55
CA THR A 40 6.54 -7.70 31.20
C THR A 40 6.99 -6.52 30.34
N VAL A 41 6.04 -5.80 29.75
CA VAL A 41 6.31 -4.61 28.93
C VAL A 41 6.57 -3.43 29.86
N THR A 42 7.83 -3.08 30.10
CA THR A 42 8.18 -1.88 30.87
C THR A 42 8.15 -0.66 29.94
N PRO A 43 7.29 0.34 30.16
CA PRO A 43 7.30 1.56 29.35
C PRO A 43 8.56 2.36 29.66
N SER A 44 9.29 2.77 28.61
CA SER A 44 10.42 3.69 28.76
C SER A 44 9.91 5.10 29.10
N PRO A 45 10.44 5.76 30.14
CA PRO A 45 10.05 7.12 30.50
C PRO A 45 10.42 8.15 29.42
N ASP A 46 11.43 7.87 28.60
CA ASP A 46 11.92 8.77 27.55
C ASP A 46 11.06 8.75 26.28
N ARG A 47 10.12 7.79 26.18
CA ARG A 47 9.19 7.72 25.05
C ARG A 47 8.18 8.85 25.14
N VAL A 48 8.40 9.87 24.31
CA VAL A 48 7.49 11.00 24.17
C VAL A 48 6.16 10.54 23.56
N LYS A 49 5.04 10.96 24.17
CA LYS A 49 3.68 10.68 23.70
C LYS A 49 3.15 11.74 22.73
N TRP A 50 3.66 12.95 22.84
CA TRP A 50 3.26 14.10 22.03
C TRP A 50 4.49 14.82 21.50
N ASP A 51 4.70 14.73 20.18
CA ASP A 51 5.68 15.56 19.48
C ASP A 51 4.98 16.81 18.98
N TYR A 52 5.42 17.98 19.45
CA TYR A 52 4.86 19.28 19.10
C TYR A 52 4.93 19.59 17.59
N ARG A 53 5.82 18.91 16.85
CA ARG A 53 5.99 19.09 15.40
C ARG A 53 4.99 18.30 14.56
N GLY A 54 4.26 17.37 15.18
CA GLY A 54 3.45 16.39 14.46
C GLY A 54 4.29 15.43 13.61
N GLN A 55 3.62 14.73 12.71
CA GLN A 55 4.28 13.83 11.78
C GLN A 55 4.94 14.62 10.64
N ARG A 56 6.23 14.39 10.40
CA ARG A 56 6.93 15.00 9.27
C ARG A 56 6.42 14.43 7.95
N GLN A 57 6.22 15.32 6.97
CA GLN A 57 5.81 14.95 5.61
C GLN A 57 6.90 14.17 4.87
N ILE A 58 8.16 14.66 4.94
CA ILE A 58 9.32 14.03 4.30
C ILE A 58 10.19 13.37 5.37
N ILE A 59 10.38 12.05 5.26
CA ILE A 59 11.13 11.23 6.20
C ILE A 59 12.30 10.57 5.47
N PRO A 60 13.53 11.06 5.67
CA PRO A 60 14.71 10.36 5.15
C PRO A 60 14.97 9.09 5.96
N LEU A 61 15.39 8.02 5.27
CA LEU A 61 15.76 6.74 5.86
C LEU A 61 17.18 6.37 5.42
N GLY A 62 18.15 6.49 6.34
CA GLY A 62 19.57 6.32 5.99
C GLY A 62 20.02 7.37 4.97
N GLN A 63 20.53 6.92 3.82
CA GLN A 63 20.92 7.79 2.71
C GLN A 63 19.77 8.12 1.75
N TRP A 64 18.59 7.53 1.95
CA TRP A 64 17.46 7.70 1.06
C TRP A 64 16.61 8.88 1.51
N LEU A 65 16.54 9.89 0.64
CA LEU A 65 15.76 11.10 0.83
C LEU A 65 14.67 11.16 -0.24
N PRO A 66 13.37 11.24 0.15
CA PRO A 66 12.30 11.45 -0.80
C PRO A 66 12.51 12.74 -1.59
N LYS A 67 12.38 12.67 -2.91
CA LYS A 67 12.53 13.81 -3.83
C LYS A 67 11.17 14.19 -4.39
N VAL A 68 10.85 15.48 -4.32
CA VAL A 68 9.62 16.05 -4.84
C VAL A 68 10.00 17.14 -5.83
N ALA A 69 9.46 17.09 -7.05
CA ALA A 69 9.63 18.12 -8.05
C ALA A 69 9.02 19.45 -7.59
N VAL A 70 9.51 20.57 -8.13
CA VAL A 70 9.13 21.93 -7.67
C VAL A 70 7.67 22.26 -8.01
N ASP A 71 7.16 21.73 -9.12
CA ASP A 71 5.79 21.92 -9.60
C ASP A 71 4.81 20.85 -9.09
N ALA A 72 5.30 19.85 -8.36
CA ALA A 72 4.48 18.78 -7.81
C ALA A 72 3.77 19.23 -6.53
N TYR A 73 2.49 18.91 -6.44
CA TYR A 73 1.70 19.19 -5.24
C TYR A 73 1.73 18.00 -4.29
N VAL A 74 2.18 18.21 -3.05
CA VAL A 74 2.09 17.20 -1.98
C VAL A 74 1.35 17.79 -0.80
N ALA A 75 0.19 17.22 -0.47
CA ALA A 75 -0.63 17.67 0.64
C ALA A 75 0.11 17.54 2.00
N PRO A 76 -0.15 18.43 2.97
CA PRO A 76 0.60 18.48 4.24
C PRO A 76 0.43 17.24 5.12
N ASN A 77 -0.67 16.51 4.95
CA ASN A 77 -0.98 15.28 5.72
C ASN A 77 -0.37 14.01 5.12
N VAL A 78 0.39 14.13 4.04
CA VAL A 78 1.03 12.99 3.36
C VAL A 78 2.28 12.58 4.11
N VAL A 79 2.60 11.29 4.09
CA VAL A 79 3.88 10.77 4.58
C VAL A 79 4.67 10.16 3.44
N LEU A 80 5.80 10.76 3.09
CA LEU A 80 6.80 10.27 2.15
C LEU A 80 8.00 9.74 2.94
N ALA A 81 8.28 8.45 2.86
CA ALA A 81 9.38 7.82 3.59
C ALA A 81 10.28 6.98 2.68
N GLY A 82 11.60 7.16 2.80
CA GLY A 82 12.59 6.37 2.07
C GLY A 82 12.80 6.81 0.61
N GLN A 83 12.93 5.85 -0.30
CA GLN A 83 13.14 6.08 -1.73
C GLN A 83 11.83 6.37 -2.44
N VAL A 84 11.35 7.61 -2.34
CA VAL A 84 10.17 8.06 -3.07
C VAL A 84 10.55 9.23 -3.99
N THR A 85 10.18 9.14 -5.25
CA THR A 85 10.35 10.23 -6.22
C THR A 85 8.99 10.65 -6.75
N VAL A 86 8.64 11.92 -6.56
CA VAL A 86 7.45 12.54 -7.12
C VAL A 86 7.91 13.46 -8.26
N CYS A 87 7.61 13.08 -9.50
CA CYS A 87 8.04 13.76 -10.71
C CYS A 87 7.16 15.00 -11.02
N ASP A 88 7.52 15.69 -12.11
CA ASP A 88 6.93 16.97 -12.46
C ASP A 88 5.42 16.89 -12.71
N GLY A 89 4.69 17.87 -12.20
CA GLY A 89 3.23 17.99 -12.31
C GLY A 89 2.44 16.88 -11.61
N ALA A 90 3.10 15.99 -10.87
CA ALA A 90 2.43 14.96 -10.09
C ALA A 90 1.75 15.56 -8.85
N SER A 91 0.67 14.93 -8.40
CA SER A 91 -0.05 15.35 -7.19
C SER A 91 -0.28 14.20 -6.22
N VAL A 92 -0.01 14.44 -4.94
CA VAL A 92 -0.26 13.50 -3.83
C VAL A 92 -1.22 14.13 -2.84
N TRP A 93 -2.40 13.54 -2.72
CA TRP A 93 -3.55 14.10 -2.03
C TRP A 93 -3.59 13.72 -0.53
N PRO A 94 -4.40 14.42 0.29
CA PRO A 94 -4.36 14.30 1.74
C PRO A 94 -4.54 12.87 2.29
N GLY A 95 -3.77 12.55 3.33
CA GLY A 95 -3.85 11.28 4.05
C GLY A 95 -3.16 10.10 3.37
N THR A 96 -2.50 10.33 2.24
CA THR A 96 -1.77 9.30 1.51
C THR A 96 -0.41 9.01 2.15
N VAL A 97 0.00 7.74 2.13
CA VAL A 97 1.28 7.27 2.67
C VAL A 97 2.07 6.57 1.56
N LEU A 98 3.25 7.09 1.25
CA LEU A 98 4.20 6.49 0.32
C LEU A 98 5.43 6.04 1.11
N ARG A 99 5.61 4.73 1.22
CA ARG A 99 6.69 4.12 2.00
C ARG A 99 7.58 3.27 1.10
N GLY A 100 8.65 3.90 0.61
CA GLY A 100 9.72 3.28 -0.18
C GLY A 100 10.90 2.88 0.70
N ASP A 101 10.63 2.18 1.80
CA ASP A 101 11.65 1.74 2.76
C ASP A 101 12.34 0.44 2.37
N LEU A 102 11.71 -0.40 1.53
CA LEU A 102 12.31 -1.63 1.03
C LEU A 102 12.81 -1.48 -0.42
N ASN A 103 12.04 -0.80 -1.27
CA ASN A 103 12.34 -0.56 -2.68
C ASN A 103 11.80 0.82 -3.12
N LYS A 104 12.20 1.25 -4.31
CA LYS A 104 11.86 2.57 -4.85
C LYS A 104 10.37 2.69 -5.22
N ILE A 105 9.83 3.89 -5.02
CA ILE A 105 8.50 4.30 -5.48
C ILE A 105 8.68 5.54 -6.35
N THR A 106 8.14 5.50 -7.56
CA THR A 106 8.16 6.64 -8.48
C THR A 106 6.75 7.00 -8.89
N VAL A 107 6.39 8.28 -8.76
CA VAL A 107 5.16 8.87 -9.28
C VAL A 107 5.51 9.73 -10.48
N GLY A 108 5.04 9.32 -11.66
CA GLY A 108 5.39 9.90 -12.95
C GLY A 108 4.68 11.22 -13.28
N PHE A 109 4.97 11.72 -14.47
CA PHE A 109 4.53 13.05 -14.93
C PHE A 109 3.01 13.20 -14.94
N CYS A 110 2.50 14.30 -14.37
CA CYS A 110 1.08 14.63 -14.34
C CYS A 110 0.19 13.54 -13.70
N SER A 111 0.78 12.60 -12.95
CA SER A 111 0.06 11.51 -12.31
C SER A 111 -0.41 11.92 -10.93
N ASN A 112 -1.57 11.40 -10.52
CA ASN A 112 -2.20 11.77 -9.27
C ASN A 112 -2.42 10.54 -8.38
N VAL A 113 -2.12 10.72 -7.09
CA VAL A 113 -2.41 9.76 -6.04
C VAL A 113 -3.43 10.39 -5.11
N GLN A 114 -4.70 10.03 -5.27
CA GLN A 114 -5.82 10.60 -4.53
C GLN A 114 -5.78 10.24 -3.03
N GLU A 115 -6.80 10.67 -2.29
CA GLU A 115 -6.82 10.68 -0.84
C GLU A 115 -6.65 9.29 -0.24
N ARG A 116 -5.94 9.25 0.91
CA ARG A 116 -5.83 8.05 1.76
C ARG A 116 -5.34 6.80 1.03
N CYS A 117 -4.55 6.98 -0.02
CA CYS A 117 -3.90 5.86 -0.68
C CYS A 117 -2.70 5.38 0.14
N VAL A 118 -2.39 4.09 0.06
CA VAL A 118 -1.21 3.52 0.70
C VAL A 118 -0.37 2.85 -0.37
N ILE A 119 0.83 3.37 -0.58
CA ILE A 119 1.79 2.84 -1.54
C ILE A 119 2.99 2.32 -0.77
N HIS A 120 3.27 1.04 -0.93
CA HIS A 120 4.37 0.37 -0.28
C HIS A 120 5.15 -0.47 -1.29
N ALA A 121 6.47 -0.54 -1.14
CA ALA A 121 7.27 -1.46 -1.94
C ALA A 121 7.63 -2.68 -1.09
N ALA A 122 7.34 -3.88 -1.57
CA ALA A 122 7.76 -5.15 -0.98
C ALA A 122 9.29 -5.32 -1.11
N TRP A 123 9.89 -6.17 -0.27
CA TRP A 123 11.32 -6.46 -0.31
C TRP A 123 11.74 -7.20 -1.58
N SER A 124 10.96 -8.20 -1.95
CA SER A 124 11.17 -9.04 -3.13
C SER A 124 9.80 -9.48 -3.64
N SER A 125 9.67 -9.60 -4.95
CA SER A 125 8.42 -10.04 -5.57
C SER A 125 8.47 -11.55 -5.74
N PRO A 126 7.43 -12.30 -5.30
CA PRO A 126 7.37 -13.74 -5.46
C PRO A 126 7.37 -14.17 -6.94
N THR A 127 7.04 -13.26 -7.86
CA THR A 127 7.02 -13.51 -9.31
C THR A 127 8.35 -13.24 -10.02
N GLY A 128 9.39 -12.79 -9.30
CA GLY A 128 10.70 -12.47 -9.89
C GLY A 128 10.76 -11.15 -10.66
N LEU A 129 9.65 -10.42 -10.74
CA LEU A 129 9.60 -9.05 -11.27
C LEU A 129 10.23 -8.06 -10.26
N PRO A 130 10.72 -6.88 -10.72
CA PRO A 130 11.19 -5.84 -9.82
C PRO A 130 10.14 -5.50 -8.76
N ALA A 131 10.52 -5.55 -7.49
CA ALA A 131 9.62 -5.26 -6.37
C ALA A 131 9.47 -3.75 -6.09
N GLU A 132 9.56 -2.94 -7.14
CA GLU A 132 9.36 -1.49 -7.10
C GLU A 132 7.94 -1.11 -7.50
N THR A 133 7.51 0.08 -7.08
CA THR A 133 6.24 0.65 -7.55
C THR A 133 6.54 1.76 -8.53
N SER A 134 6.24 1.54 -9.81
CA SER A 134 6.32 2.56 -10.85
C SER A 134 4.92 2.98 -11.25
N ILE A 135 4.63 4.27 -11.09
CA ILE A 135 3.44 4.91 -11.61
C ILE A 135 3.94 5.80 -12.74
N GLU A 136 3.61 5.45 -13.98
CA GLU A 136 4.06 6.20 -15.16
C GLU A 136 3.26 7.49 -15.35
N ARG A 137 3.36 8.13 -16.53
CA ARG A 137 2.71 9.41 -16.85
C ARG A 137 1.19 9.30 -17.00
N PHE A 138 0.48 10.37 -16.64
CA PHE A 138 -0.98 10.50 -16.78
C PHE A 138 -1.78 9.38 -16.11
N VAL A 139 -1.29 8.85 -15.01
CA VAL A 139 -1.97 7.82 -14.22
C VAL A 139 -2.81 8.49 -13.15
N THR A 140 -4.08 8.10 -13.06
CA THR A 140 -4.99 8.54 -12.01
C THR A 140 -5.21 7.40 -11.03
N ILE A 141 -4.73 7.56 -9.79
CA ILE A 141 -4.97 6.59 -8.72
C ILE A 141 -6.09 7.08 -7.84
N GLY A 142 -7.21 6.35 -7.87
CA GLY A 142 -8.41 6.66 -7.12
C GLY A 142 -8.23 6.58 -5.61
N ALA A 143 -9.05 7.32 -4.87
CA ALA A 143 -9.00 7.39 -3.41
C ALA A 143 -9.06 6.00 -2.75
N TYR A 144 -8.41 5.85 -1.59
CA TYR A 144 -8.32 4.60 -0.81
C TYR A 144 -7.68 3.42 -1.55
N SER A 145 -6.88 3.67 -2.58
CA SER A 145 -6.18 2.60 -3.27
C SER A 145 -4.98 2.10 -2.46
N LEU A 146 -4.74 0.80 -2.50
CA LEU A 146 -3.56 0.16 -1.91
C LEU A 146 -2.69 -0.40 -3.04
N LEU A 147 -1.48 0.10 -3.15
CA LEU A 147 -0.51 -0.33 -4.16
C LEU A 147 0.69 -0.99 -3.48
N ARG A 148 1.00 -2.23 -3.90
CA ARG A 148 2.18 -2.95 -3.40
C ARG A 148 3.02 -3.49 -4.56
N SER A 149 4.21 -2.91 -4.77
CA SER A 149 5.17 -3.30 -5.82
C SER A 149 4.52 -3.61 -7.17
N CYS A 150 3.80 -2.64 -7.70
CA CYS A 150 3.12 -2.74 -8.98
C CYS A 150 3.66 -1.75 -9.99
N THR A 151 3.62 -2.13 -11.26
CA THR A 151 3.98 -1.27 -12.38
C THR A 151 2.71 -0.86 -13.12
N ILE A 152 2.41 0.42 -13.13
CA ILE A 152 1.28 1.00 -13.84
C ILE A 152 1.83 1.83 -14.98
N GLU A 153 1.56 1.38 -16.20
CA GLU A 153 1.98 2.01 -17.44
C GLU A 153 1.23 3.34 -17.71
N PRO A 154 1.67 4.13 -18.71
CA PRO A 154 1.07 5.41 -19.00
C PRO A 154 -0.45 5.37 -19.22
N GLU A 155 -1.12 6.46 -18.84
CA GLU A 155 -2.53 6.69 -19.17
C GLU A 155 -3.46 5.60 -18.64
N CYS A 156 -3.29 5.23 -17.37
CA CYS A 156 -4.18 4.29 -16.69
C CYS A 156 -5.07 5.00 -15.66
N ILE A 157 -6.27 4.47 -15.45
CA ILE A 157 -7.14 4.88 -14.34
C ILE A 157 -7.28 3.70 -13.39
N ILE A 158 -6.87 3.91 -12.15
CA ILE A 158 -7.10 2.97 -11.06
C ILE A 158 -8.30 3.48 -10.27
N GLY A 159 -9.41 2.73 -10.30
CA GLY A 159 -10.63 3.11 -9.61
C GLY A 159 -10.45 3.23 -8.09
N GLN A 160 -11.40 3.90 -7.44
CA GLN A 160 -11.39 4.06 -5.98
C GLN A 160 -11.39 2.70 -5.27
N HIS A 161 -10.76 2.62 -4.11
CA HIS A 161 -10.72 1.41 -3.29
C HIS A 161 -10.10 0.19 -4.02
N SER A 162 -9.22 0.43 -5.00
CA SER A 162 -8.55 -0.65 -5.72
C SER A 162 -7.33 -1.15 -4.95
N ILE A 163 -7.04 -2.44 -5.06
CA ILE A 163 -5.91 -3.09 -4.40
C ILE A 163 -5.06 -3.76 -5.47
N LEU A 164 -3.81 -3.32 -5.63
CA LEU A 164 -2.84 -3.92 -6.54
C LEU A 164 -1.76 -4.62 -5.73
N MET A 165 -1.53 -5.88 -6.06
CA MET A 165 -0.57 -6.74 -5.38
C MET A 165 0.74 -6.87 -6.16
N GLU A 166 1.71 -7.51 -5.52
CA GLU A 166 3.10 -7.60 -5.97
C GLU A 166 3.24 -8.15 -7.40
N GLY A 167 4.00 -7.44 -8.22
CA GLY A 167 4.26 -7.81 -9.62
C GLY A 167 3.04 -7.70 -10.53
N SER A 168 1.96 -7.03 -10.12
CA SER A 168 0.88 -6.71 -11.05
C SER A 168 1.34 -5.66 -12.05
N LEU A 169 1.10 -5.91 -13.33
CA LEU A 169 1.36 -4.98 -14.43
C LEU A 169 0.03 -4.50 -14.99
N VAL A 170 -0.21 -3.19 -14.92
CA VAL A 170 -1.35 -2.55 -15.58
C VAL A 170 -0.81 -1.86 -16.82
N GLU A 171 -1.21 -2.32 -18.00
CA GLU A 171 -0.71 -1.78 -19.26
C GLU A 171 -1.40 -0.49 -19.68
N THR A 172 -0.82 0.19 -20.68
CA THR A 172 -1.31 1.45 -21.20
C THR A 172 -2.81 1.48 -21.50
N HIS A 173 -3.44 2.61 -21.20
CA HIS A 173 -4.87 2.81 -21.47
C HIS A 173 -5.78 1.79 -20.76
N SER A 174 -5.37 1.22 -19.63
CA SER A 174 -6.22 0.30 -18.88
C SER A 174 -7.01 1.04 -17.80
N ILE A 175 -8.24 0.59 -17.57
CA ILE A 175 -9.10 1.14 -16.52
C ILE A 175 -9.49 0.03 -15.55
N LEU A 176 -9.19 0.23 -14.27
CA LEU A 176 -9.74 -0.57 -13.18
C LEU A 176 -10.97 0.13 -12.62
N GLU A 177 -12.09 -0.59 -12.54
CA GLU A 177 -13.27 -0.10 -11.81
C GLU A 177 -13.01 -0.02 -10.31
N ALA A 178 -13.90 0.70 -9.61
CA ALA A 178 -13.83 0.82 -8.16
C ALA A 178 -13.93 -0.56 -7.47
N GLY A 179 -13.15 -0.74 -6.41
CA GLY A 179 -13.12 -2.00 -5.65
C GLY A 179 -12.40 -3.15 -6.35
N SER A 180 -11.64 -2.88 -7.42
CA SER A 180 -10.90 -3.90 -8.15
C SER A 180 -9.71 -4.42 -7.35
N VAL A 181 -9.57 -5.74 -7.25
CA VAL A 181 -8.44 -6.38 -6.56
C VAL A 181 -7.62 -7.20 -7.54
N VAL A 182 -6.42 -6.71 -7.87
CA VAL A 182 -5.51 -7.34 -8.82
C VAL A 182 -4.59 -8.30 -8.06
N PRO A 183 -4.65 -9.62 -8.33
CA PRO A 183 -3.82 -10.58 -7.64
C PRO A 183 -2.33 -10.45 -8.05
N PRO A 184 -1.40 -11.00 -7.24
CA PRO A 184 0.03 -10.93 -7.53
C PRO A 184 0.37 -11.50 -8.91
N GLY A 185 1.25 -10.83 -9.66
CA GLY A 185 1.70 -11.28 -10.98
C GLY A 185 0.68 -11.16 -12.11
N ARG A 186 -0.51 -10.60 -11.84
CA ARG A 186 -1.53 -10.44 -12.87
C ARG A 186 -1.18 -9.28 -13.79
N ARG A 187 -1.17 -9.56 -15.09
CA ARG A 187 -1.07 -8.56 -16.15
C ARG A 187 -2.48 -8.20 -16.64
N ILE A 188 -2.76 -6.90 -16.67
CA ILE A 188 -3.97 -6.32 -17.25
C ILE A 188 -3.57 -5.77 -18.64
N PRO A 189 -4.10 -6.34 -19.73
CA PRO A 189 -3.79 -5.92 -21.08
C PRO A 189 -4.25 -4.50 -21.41
N SER A 190 -3.56 -3.91 -22.37
CA SER A 190 -3.78 -2.53 -22.82
C SER A 190 -5.20 -2.31 -23.34
N GLY A 191 -5.81 -1.17 -23.00
CA GLY A 191 -7.12 -0.78 -23.52
C GLY A 191 -8.29 -1.61 -22.97
N GLU A 192 -8.09 -2.34 -21.87
CA GLU A 192 -9.14 -3.15 -21.25
C GLU A 192 -9.71 -2.51 -19.98
N LEU A 193 -11.00 -2.74 -19.74
CA LEU A 193 -11.68 -2.43 -18.48
C LEU A 193 -11.80 -3.70 -17.64
N TRP A 194 -11.31 -3.63 -16.41
CA TRP A 194 -11.32 -4.72 -15.45
C TRP A 194 -12.05 -4.31 -14.17
N ALA A 195 -12.75 -5.27 -13.58
CA ALA A 195 -13.54 -5.04 -12.37
C ALA A 195 -13.54 -6.26 -11.44
N GLY A 196 -13.85 -6.00 -10.16
CA GLY A 196 -14.17 -7.03 -9.18
C GLY A 196 -13.00 -7.53 -8.32
N ASN A 197 -13.33 -8.45 -7.42
CA ASN A 197 -12.40 -9.05 -6.47
C ASN A 197 -12.55 -10.59 -6.51
N PRO A 198 -11.65 -11.32 -7.18
CA PRO A 198 -10.47 -10.84 -7.92
C PRO A 198 -10.87 -10.16 -9.24
N ALA A 199 -9.99 -9.27 -9.73
CA ALA A 199 -10.21 -8.50 -10.96
C ALA A 199 -10.38 -9.42 -12.18
N ARG A 200 -11.41 -9.17 -12.96
CA ARG A 200 -11.74 -9.89 -14.19
C ARG A 200 -11.96 -8.91 -15.32
N PHE A 201 -11.64 -9.36 -16.53
CA PHE A 201 -11.98 -8.64 -17.75
C PHE A 201 -13.50 -8.43 -17.83
N VAL A 202 -13.91 -7.20 -18.12
CA VAL A 202 -15.31 -6.84 -18.33
C VAL A 202 -15.55 -6.60 -19.82
N ARG A 203 -14.76 -5.69 -20.40
CA ARG A 203 -14.87 -5.27 -21.81
C ARG A 203 -13.61 -4.53 -22.24
N THR A 204 -13.47 -4.35 -23.55
CA THR A 204 -12.52 -3.40 -24.13
C THR A 204 -13.06 -1.97 -24.00
N LEU A 205 -12.15 -1.00 -23.87
CA LEU A 205 -12.50 0.41 -23.84
C LEU A 205 -12.88 0.93 -25.22
N THR A 206 -13.72 1.96 -25.23
CA THR A 206 -14.00 2.72 -26.45
C THR A 206 -12.88 3.74 -26.68
N HIS A 207 -12.73 4.20 -27.93
CA HIS A 207 -11.73 5.21 -28.26
C HIS A 207 -11.98 6.54 -27.53
N GLU A 208 -13.24 6.88 -27.28
CA GLU A 208 -13.63 8.07 -26.53
C GLU A 208 -13.12 7.99 -25.08
N GLU A 209 -13.32 6.85 -24.41
CA GLU A 209 -12.82 6.62 -23.05
C GLU A 209 -11.30 6.73 -22.99
N THR A 210 -10.58 6.13 -23.94
CA THR A 210 -9.12 6.22 -24.01
C THR A 210 -8.64 7.67 -24.14
N LEU A 211 -9.32 8.50 -24.94
CA LEU A 211 -8.99 9.92 -25.10
C LEU A 211 -9.35 10.78 -23.89
N GLU A 212 -10.26 10.33 -23.02
CA GLU A 212 -10.64 11.04 -21.80
C GLU A 212 -9.66 10.85 -20.65
N ILE A 213 -8.93 9.73 -20.60
CA ILE A 213 -7.95 9.44 -19.55
C ILE A 213 -6.95 10.58 -19.33
N PRO A 214 -6.21 11.05 -20.34
CA PRO A 214 -5.25 12.15 -20.14
C PRO A 214 -5.94 13.48 -19.79
N LYS A 215 -7.16 13.74 -20.32
CA LYS A 215 -7.92 14.96 -19.99
C LYS A 215 -8.26 15.01 -18.50
N LEU A 216 -8.67 13.87 -17.93
CA LEU A 216 -8.95 13.74 -16.50
C LEU A 216 -7.69 14.00 -15.66
N SER A 217 -6.55 13.44 -16.06
CA SER A 217 -5.27 13.64 -15.37
C SER A 217 -4.86 15.12 -15.36
N VAL A 218 -5.00 15.81 -16.50
CA VAL A 218 -4.70 17.25 -16.61
C VAL A 218 -5.69 18.09 -15.79
N ALA A 219 -6.98 17.76 -15.78
CA ALA A 219 -7.96 18.46 -14.96
C ALA A 219 -7.64 18.36 -13.46
N ILE A 220 -7.19 17.19 -12.99
CA ILE A 220 -6.74 17.01 -11.60
C ILE A 220 -5.44 17.79 -11.34
N ASN A 221 -4.52 17.83 -12.31
CA ASN A 221 -3.31 18.65 -12.19
C ASN A 221 -3.66 20.14 -12.05
N ASP A 222 -4.57 20.67 -12.87
CA ASP A 222 -5.00 22.07 -12.75
C ASP A 222 -5.65 22.37 -11.40
N LEU A 223 -6.46 21.43 -10.87
CA LEU A 223 -6.96 21.52 -9.50
C LEU A 223 -5.80 21.53 -8.49
N SER A 224 -4.81 20.65 -8.67
CA SER A 224 -3.64 20.57 -7.79
C SER A 224 -2.83 21.87 -7.77
N LYS A 225 -2.77 22.63 -8.88
CA LYS A 225 -2.16 23.96 -8.94
C LYS A 225 -2.91 24.98 -8.10
N SER A 226 -4.24 24.94 -8.10
CA SER A 226 -5.05 25.79 -7.22
C SER A 226 -4.74 25.52 -5.75
N TYR A 227 -4.67 24.25 -5.35
CA TYR A 227 -4.25 23.88 -4.00
C TYR A 227 -2.80 24.30 -3.71
N PHE A 228 -1.87 24.06 -4.62
CA PHE A 228 -0.47 24.44 -4.46
C PHE A 228 -0.31 25.95 -4.23
N SER A 229 -1.12 26.78 -4.90
CA SER A 229 -1.09 28.24 -4.74
C SER A 229 -1.53 28.73 -3.35
N GLU A 230 -2.31 27.93 -2.61
CA GLU A 230 -2.71 28.23 -1.23
C GLU A 230 -1.58 28.01 -0.22
N PHE A 231 -0.54 27.24 -0.60
CA PHE A 231 0.59 26.93 0.28
C PHE A 231 1.80 27.81 -0.03
N LEU A 232 2.31 28.48 1.00
CA LEU A 232 3.59 29.15 0.95
C LEU A 232 4.74 28.17 1.23
N PRO A 233 5.97 28.42 0.71
CA PRO A 233 7.11 27.51 0.92
C PRO A 233 7.49 27.30 2.40
N TYR A 234 7.29 28.31 3.24
CA TYR A 234 7.55 28.25 4.68
C TYR A 234 6.25 28.42 5.45
N SER A 235 6.05 27.57 6.46
CA SER A 235 4.91 27.68 7.36
C SER A 235 5.20 28.66 8.50
N THR A 236 4.17 29.29 9.04
CA THR A 236 4.25 30.22 10.18
C THR A 236 4.27 29.51 11.55
N VAL A 237 4.32 28.18 11.57
CA VAL A 237 4.22 27.34 12.77
C VAL A 237 5.37 27.61 13.77
N TYR A 238 6.54 28.05 13.29
CA TYR A 238 7.67 28.39 14.16
C TYR A 238 7.34 29.53 15.15
N LEU A 239 6.49 30.49 14.77
CA LEU A 239 6.05 31.57 15.65
C LEU A 239 5.23 31.04 16.83
N GLU A 240 4.38 30.06 16.60
CA GLU A 240 3.59 29.41 17.65
C GLU A 240 4.48 28.59 18.59
N VAL A 241 5.48 27.89 18.03
CA VAL A 241 6.48 27.17 18.84
C VAL A 241 7.29 28.13 19.70
N GLU A 242 7.68 29.29 19.18
CA GLU A 242 8.39 30.32 19.96
C GLU A 242 7.53 30.90 21.08
N LYS A 243 6.26 31.23 20.80
CA LYS A 243 5.31 31.67 21.84
C LYS A 243 5.14 30.61 22.93
N PHE A 244 5.04 29.34 22.53
CA PHE A 244 4.92 28.20 23.43
C PHE A 244 6.18 27.98 24.28
N LYS A 245 7.38 28.15 23.72
CA LYS A 245 8.63 28.11 24.49
C LYS A 245 8.72 29.25 25.51
N LYS A 246 8.33 30.46 25.11
CA LYS A 246 8.29 31.63 25.98
C LYS A 246 7.33 31.43 27.16
N SER A 247 6.14 30.85 26.94
CA SER A 247 5.20 30.57 28.03
C SER A 247 5.69 29.51 29.00
N LEU A 248 6.58 28.61 28.56
CA LEU A 248 7.26 27.62 29.41
C LEU A 248 8.50 28.18 30.14
N GLY A 249 8.84 29.46 29.95
CA GLY A 249 10.02 30.09 30.56
C GLY A 249 11.35 29.66 29.95
N ILE A 250 11.33 29.02 28.78
CA ILE A 250 12.53 28.61 28.04
C ILE A 250 12.96 29.81 27.19
N SER A 251 14.07 30.47 27.55
CA SER A 251 14.64 31.51 26.68
C SER A 251 15.23 30.84 25.43
N VAL A 252 14.80 31.31 24.25
CA VAL A 252 15.35 30.90 22.95
C VAL A 252 16.67 31.65 22.71
#